data_AF-A0A4Q3BKJ5-F1
#
_entry.id   AF-A0A4Q3BKJ5-F1
#
_cell.length_a   1.000
_cell.length_b   1.000
_cell.length_c   1.000
_cell.angle_alpha   90.00
_cell.angle_beta   90.00
_cell.angle_gamma   90.00
#
_symmetry.space_group_name_H-M   'P 1'
#
loop_
_entity.id
_entity.type
_entity.pdbx_description
1 polymer ?
#
loop_
_entity_poly.entity_id
_entity_poly.type
_entity_poly.pdbx_seq_one_letter_code
_entity_poly.pdbx_strand_id
1 'polypeptide(L)'
;MSRFSVLHRQLGFIEALSIYRKVKFQNSQGLRLSNLREPFSLRSNPYDYATFEEVLLRREYDIELSFEPKNIIDAGANIGLTALFFANKYPGAVIVSLEPDDDNFKLLSQNISAYKNIVPLKGGLWSKDAFLEIVDEGVGNNAFRVEEVGADHHRAISAYGLPTIMKLQAWEHIDLLKIDIEGSEKNLFENNFADWLPKVRVLIIELHDRMVPGSSKAVFSAINNYDFSVDIRGENFVFVNNDF
;
A
#
# COMPACT_ATOMS: atom_id res chain seq x y z
N MET A 1 -19.80 -3.81 18.11
CA MET A 1 -19.71 -2.37 18.46
C MET A 1 -20.31 -1.55 17.32
N SER A 2 -20.90 -0.38 17.58
CA SER A 2 -21.48 0.45 16.51
C SER A 2 -20.38 1.22 15.77
N ARG A 3 -20.57 1.54 14.47
CA ARG A 3 -19.60 2.33 13.70
C ARG A 3 -19.25 3.67 14.37
N PHE A 4 -20.25 4.35 14.94
CA PHE A 4 -20.02 5.59 15.69
C PHE A 4 -19.12 5.37 16.91
N SER A 5 -19.28 4.26 17.65
CA SER A 5 -18.42 3.96 18.80
C SER A 5 -16.96 3.71 18.44
N VAL A 6 -16.70 3.15 17.25
CA VAL A 6 -15.34 2.96 16.73
C VAL A 6 -14.73 4.32 16.37
N LEU A 7 -15.46 5.14 15.60
CA LEU A 7 -15.04 6.49 15.24
C LEU A 7 -14.74 7.36 16.46
N HIS A 8 -15.64 7.41 17.44
CA HIS A 8 -15.49 8.23 18.64
C HIS A 8 -14.33 7.78 19.55
N ARG A 9 -13.85 6.53 19.42
CA ARG A 9 -12.68 6.08 20.16
C ARG A 9 -11.38 6.67 19.61
N GLN A 10 -11.34 6.92 18.29
CA GLN A 10 -10.15 7.36 17.58
C GLN A 10 -10.18 8.85 17.22
N LEU A 11 -11.37 9.44 17.15
CA LEU A 11 -11.60 10.81 16.69
C LEU A 11 -12.38 11.63 17.72
N GLY A 12 -12.26 12.96 17.63
CA GLY A 12 -13.10 13.87 18.41
C GLY A 12 -14.59 13.73 18.07
N PHE A 13 -15.48 14.01 19.02
CA PHE A 13 -16.93 13.79 18.85
C PHE A 13 -17.52 14.43 17.58
N ILE A 14 -17.17 15.69 17.30
CA ILE A 14 -17.70 16.42 16.14
C ILE A 14 -17.27 15.77 14.82
N GLU A 15 -15.99 15.39 14.75
CA GLU A 15 -15.40 14.74 13.58
C GLU A 15 -15.98 13.33 13.38
N ALA A 16 -16.04 12.53 14.45
CA ALA A 16 -16.68 11.22 14.45
C ALA A 16 -18.15 11.29 13.99
N LEU A 17 -18.91 12.28 14.46
CA LEU A 17 -20.31 12.46 14.09
C LEU A 17 -20.46 12.88 12.62
N SER A 18 -19.58 13.77 12.14
CA SER A 18 -19.55 14.21 10.74
C SER A 18 -19.31 13.04 9.79
N ILE A 19 -18.27 12.24 10.06
CA ILE A 19 -17.93 11.05 9.25
C ILE A 19 -19.05 10.01 9.34
N TYR A 20 -19.52 9.70 10.55
CA TYR A 20 -20.61 8.74 10.74
C TYR A 20 -21.86 9.11 9.94
N ARG A 21 -22.27 10.39 9.96
CA ARG A 21 -23.44 10.84 9.18
C ARG A 21 -23.20 10.69 7.69
N LYS A 22 -22.06 11.17 7.17
CA LYS A 22 -21.71 11.07 5.75
C LYS A 22 -21.70 9.62 5.25
N VAL A 23 -21.02 8.73 5.98
CA VAL A 23 -20.96 7.29 5.65
C VAL A 23 -22.33 6.63 5.75
N LYS A 24 -23.12 6.95 6.78
CA LYS A 24 -24.48 6.39 6.98
C LYS A 24 -25.44 6.76 5.84
N PHE A 25 -25.34 7.98 5.32
CA PHE A 25 -26.15 8.46 4.19
C PHE A 25 -25.48 8.23 2.83
N GLN A 26 -24.48 7.34 2.75
CA GLN A 26 -23.76 6.98 1.52
C GLN A 26 -23.16 8.17 0.76
N ASN A 27 -22.90 9.27 1.47
CA ASN A 27 -22.26 10.47 0.94
C ASN A 27 -20.82 10.55 1.46
N SER A 28 -20.01 9.54 1.09
CA SER A 28 -18.63 9.40 1.52
C SER A 28 -17.64 10.18 0.66
N GLN A 29 -18.09 11.24 -0.03
CA GLN A 29 -17.22 12.16 -0.74
C GLN A 29 -16.79 13.33 0.15
N GLY A 30 -15.52 13.71 0.00
CA GLY A 30 -14.93 14.83 0.72
C GLY A 30 -15.03 14.67 2.25
N LEU A 31 -14.77 13.48 2.76
CA LEU A 31 -14.55 13.22 4.18
C LEU A 31 -13.32 14.01 4.63
N ARG A 32 -13.39 14.56 5.84
CA ARG A 32 -12.32 15.38 6.42
C ARG A 32 -11.89 14.75 7.73
N LEU A 33 -10.58 14.67 7.89
CA LEU A 33 -9.93 14.38 9.15
C LEU A 33 -8.95 15.50 9.47
N SER A 34 -8.84 15.83 10.75
CA SER A 34 -7.99 16.89 11.29
C SER A 34 -6.50 16.63 11.10
N ASN A 35 -6.09 15.37 11.00
CA ASN A 35 -4.73 14.94 10.71
C ASN A 35 -4.41 14.85 9.20
N LEU A 36 -5.36 15.19 8.32
CA LEU A 36 -5.14 15.26 6.88
C LEU A 36 -5.31 16.71 6.39
N ARG A 37 -4.39 17.15 5.53
CA ARG A 37 -4.45 18.49 4.90
C ARG A 37 -5.65 18.64 3.98
N GLU A 38 -5.97 17.58 3.26
CA GLU A 38 -6.98 17.58 2.19
C GLU A 38 -8.06 16.53 2.45
N PRO A 39 -9.30 16.76 1.97
CA PRO A 39 -10.36 15.79 2.10
C PRO A 39 -10.11 14.56 1.20
N PHE A 40 -10.70 13.43 1.58
CA PHE A 40 -10.64 12.18 0.82
C PHE A 40 -12.04 11.62 0.59
N SER A 41 -12.15 10.63 -0.29
CA SER A 41 -13.41 9.99 -0.66
C SER A 41 -13.30 8.48 -0.57
N LEU A 42 -14.41 7.84 -0.19
CA LEU A 42 -14.57 6.39 -0.15
C LEU A 42 -15.79 6.00 -1.01
N ARG A 43 -15.78 4.80 -1.59
CA ARG A 43 -16.99 4.19 -2.14
C ARG A 43 -17.87 3.67 -1.00
N SER A 44 -19.16 3.50 -1.26
CA SER A 44 -20.11 2.94 -0.29
C SER A 44 -20.04 1.41 -0.25
N ASN A 45 -18.87 0.87 0.06
CA ASN A 45 -18.63 -0.57 0.19
C ASN A 45 -17.93 -0.88 1.55
N PRO A 46 -17.95 -2.13 2.03
CA PRO A 46 -17.32 -2.48 3.30
C PRO A 46 -15.78 -2.48 3.24
N TYR A 47 -15.17 -2.67 2.07
CA TYR A 47 -13.73 -2.77 1.86
C TYR A 47 -13.03 -1.41 2.04
N ASP A 48 -13.45 -0.38 1.31
CA ASP A 48 -12.93 0.99 1.45
C ASP A 48 -13.09 1.51 2.89
N TYR A 49 -14.19 1.13 3.55
CA TYR A 49 -14.42 1.50 4.95
C TYR A 49 -13.47 0.74 5.90
N ALA A 50 -13.19 -0.53 5.65
CA ALA A 50 -12.20 -1.30 6.42
C ALA A 50 -10.79 -0.70 6.27
N THR A 51 -10.36 -0.43 5.04
CA THR A 51 -9.08 0.25 4.75
C THR A 51 -9.02 1.63 5.43
N PHE A 52 -10.12 2.38 5.44
CA PHE A 52 -10.20 3.63 6.18
C PHE A 52 -10.00 3.45 7.69
N GLU A 53 -10.66 2.46 8.30
CA GLU A 53 -10.49 2.19 9.73
C GLU A 53 -9.05 1.77 10.05
N GLU A 54 -8.45 0.90 9.26
CA GLU A 54 -7.09 0.41 9.45
C GLU A 54 -6.05 1.54 9.29
N VAL A 55 -6.08 2.23 8.15
CA VAL A 55 -5.04 3.20 7.78
C VAL A 55 -5.20 4.51 8.54
N LEU A 56 -6.41 5.09 8.56
CA LEU A 56 -6.60 6.47 9.02
C LEU A 56 -7.15 6.58 10.45
N LEU A 57 -7.82 5.54 10.97
CA LEU A 57 -8.27 5.53 12.37
C LEU A 57 -7.31 4.79 13.30
N ARG A 58 -6.95 3.56 12.97
CA ARG A 58 -6.04 2.72 13.77
C ARG A 58 -4.58 3.04 13.51
N ARG A 59 -4.28 3.64 12.36
CA ARG A 59 -2.94 4.10 11.98
C ARG A 59 -1.95 2.93 12.01
N GLU A 60 -2.29 1.79 11.41
CA GLU A 60 -1.47 0.57 11.47
C GLU A 60 -0.08 0.73 10.82
N TYR A 61 0.06 1.67 9.88
CA TYR A 61 1.33 2.07 9.26
C TYR A 61 2.13 3.13 10.06
N ASP A 62 1.67 3.51 11.25
CA ASP A 62 2.32 4.51 12.11
C ASP A 62 3.43 3.88 12.95
N ILE A 63 4.55 3.60 12.27
CA ILE A 63 5.75 3.08 12.91
C ILE A 63 6.67 4.22 13.37
N GLU A 64 7.38 3.98 14.47
CA GLU A 64 8.42 4.89 14.95
C GLU A 64 9.69 4.67 14.12
N LEU A 65 10.16 5.74 13.46
CA LEU A 65 11.39 5.75 12.70
C LEU A 65 12.40 6.65 13.39
N SER A 66 13.66 6.23 13.44
CA SER A 66 14.78 7.04 13.95
C SER A 66 15.22 8.15 12.99
N PHE A 67 14.53 8.28 11.85
CA PHE A 67 14.83 9.21 10.77
C PHE A 67 13.53 9.66 10.08
N GLU A 68 13.61 10.76 9.32
CA GLU A 68 12.52 11.19 8.45
C GLU A 68 12.69 10.59 7.05
N PRO A 69 11.78 9.71 6.58
CA PRO A 69 11.87 9.11 5.25
C PRO A 69 11.66 10.17 4.17
N LYS A 70 12.42 10.04 3.08
CA LYS A 70 12.34 10.88 1.87
C LYS A 70 11.85 10.11 0.66
N ASN A 71 12.18 8.83 0.56
CA ASN A 71 11.88 7.97 -0.58
C ASN A 71 10.92 6.85 -0.18
N ILE A 72 9.62 7.01 -0.46
CA ILE A 72 8.59 6.06 -0.03
C ILE A 72 7.96 5.37 -1.23
N ILE A 73 7.76 4.06 -1.15
CA ILE A 73 6.96 3.31 -2.11
C ILE A 73 5.77 2.67 -1.37
N ASP A 74 4.58 2.88 -1.90
CA ASP A 74 3.32 2.31 -1.44
C ASP A 74 2.80 1.35 -2.53
N ALA A 75 3.13 0.06 -2.41
CA ALA A 75 2.71 -0.96 -3.36
C ALA A 75 1.40 -1.63 -2.92
N GLY A 76 0.41 -1.61 -3.81
CA GLY A 76 -0.99 -1.89 -3.48
C GLY A 76 -1.62 -0.71 -2.75
N ALA A 77 -1.57 0.45 -3.39
CA ALA A 77 -2.02 1.70 -2.81
C ALA A 77 -3.56 1.79 -2.69
N ASN A 78 -4.30 0.88 -3.33
CA ASN A 78 -5.76 0.79 -3.30
C ASN A 78 -6.36 2.16 -3.70
N ILE A 79 -7.21 2.75 -2.87
CA ILE A 79 -7.81 4.07 -3.08
C ILE A 79 -6.94 5.23 -2.53
N GLY A 80 -5.67 4.97 -2.20
CA GLY A 80 -4.65 5.97 -1.86
C GLY A 80 -4.60 6.41 -0.39
N LEU A 81 -5.31 5.76 0.53
CA LEU A 81 -5.36 6.21 1.94
C LEU A 81 -3.99 6.13 2.64
N THR A 82 -3.19 5.11 2.33
CA THR A 82 -1.84 4.94 2.90
C THR A 82 -0.90 6.02 2.39
N ALA A 83 -0.97 6.34 1.10
CA ALA A 83 -0.27 7.50 0.52
C ALA A 83 -0.66 8.83 1.20
N LEU A 84 -1.96 9.04 1.48
CA LEU A 84 -2.41 10.22 2.24
C LEU A 84 -1.83 10.25 3.64
N PHE A 85 -1.84 9.11 4.35
CA PHE A 85 -1.25 9.00 5.68
C PHE A 85 0.24 9.38 5.65
N PHE A 86 1.03 8.78 4.75
CA PHE A 86 2.46 9.09 4.63
C PHE A 86 2.73 10.52 4.19
N ALA A 87 1.96 11.09 3.26
CA ALA A 87 2.19 12.46 2.80
C ALA A 87 1.91 13.51 3.89
N ASN A 88 1.01 13.22 4.84
CA ASN A 88 0.74 14.09 5.97
C ASN A 88 1.74 13.88 7.11
N LYS A 89 2.19 12.65 7.36
CA LYS A 89 3.22 12.34 8.37
C LYS A 89 4.61 12.82 7.94
N TYR A 90 4.95 12.66 6.67
CA TYR A 90 6.26 12.96 6.09
C TYR A 90 6.11 13.92 4.90
N PRO A 91 5.83 15.21 5.15
CA PRO A 91 5.55 16.17 4.07
C PRO A 91 6.74 16.48 3.16
N GLY A 92 7.96 16.10 3.57
CA GLY A 92 9.18 16.20 2.75
C GLY A 92 9.47 14.96 1.90
N ALA A 93 8.70 13.88 2.05
CA ALA A 93 8.89 12.65 1.31
C ALA A 93 8.26 12.71 -0.08
N VAL A 94 8.90 12.09 -1.07
CA VAL A 94 8.29 11.71 -2.33
C VAL A 94 7.77 10.28 -2.19
N ILE A 95 6.49 10.07 -2.52
CA ILE A 95 5.79 8.81 -2.35
C ILE A 95 5.37 8.30 -3.73
N VAL A 96 5.84 7.12 -4.15
CA VAL A 96 5.35 6.45 -5.36
C VAL A 96 4.29 5.44 -4.95
N SER A 97 3.06 5.61 -5.44
CA SER A 97 1.92 4.75 -5.10
C SER A 97 1.49 3.91 -6.30
N LEU A 98 1.61 2.59 -6.18
CA LEU A 98 1.29 1.63 -7.23
C LEU A 98 -0.08 1.02 -7.01
N GLU A 99 -0.95 1.09 -8.01
CA GLU A 99 -2.25 0.43 -8.00
C GLU A 99 -2.61 -0.08 -9.41
N PRO A 100 -2.84 -1.40 -9.58
CA PRO A 100 -3.20 -1.98 -10.88
C PRO A 100 -4.68 -1.85 -11.25
N ASP A 101 -5.60 -1.88 -10.28
CA ASP A 101 -7.05 -1.87 -10.58
C ASP A 101 -7.52 -0.49 -11.06
N ASP A 102 -8.35 -0.48 -12.11
CA ASP A 102 -8.79 0.75 -12.77
C ASP A 102 -9.64 1.64 -11.86
N ASP A 103 -10.54 1.04 -11.09
CA ASP A 103 -11.48 1.77 -10.23
C ASP A 103 -10.76 2.28 -8.97
N ASN A 104 -9.88 1.47 -8.39
CA ASN A 104 -9.00 1.87 -7.29
C ASN A 104 -8.08 3.00 -7.73
N PHE A 105 -7.37 2.84 -8.86
CA PHE A 105 -6.42 3.84 -9.37
C PHE A 105 -7.11 5.17 -9.67
N LYS A 106 -8.34 5.13 -10.21
CA LYS A 106 -9.15 6.34 -10.44
C LYS A 106 -9.46 7.06 -9.13
N LEU A 107 -9.87 6.34 -8.09
CA LEU A 107 -10.18 6.95 -6.80
C LEU A 107 -8.92 7.40 -6.04
N LEU A 108 -7.83 6.64 -6.12
CA LEU A 108 -6.50 7.04 -5.67
C LEU A 108 -6.12 8.37 -6.29
N SER A 109 -6.19 8.49 -7.61
CA SER A 109 -5.85 9.72 -8.35
C SER A 109 -6.70 10.91 -7.89
N GLN A 110 -7.98 10.68 -7.58
CA GLN A 110 -8.85 11.73 -7.02
C GLN A 110 -8.41 12.14 -5.61
N ASN A 111 -8.17 11.17 -4.74
CA ASN A 111 -7.81 11.39 -3.33
C ASN A 111 -6.46 12.10 -3.18
N ILE A 112 -5.48 11.78 -4.03
CA ILE A 112 -4.13 12.36 -3.95
C ILE A 112 -3.98 13.66 -4.75
N SER A 113 -4.99 14.10 -5.50
CA SER A 113 -4.87 15.16 -6.52
C SER A 113 -4.29 16.50 -6.02
N ALA A 114 -4.47 16.82 -4.73
CA ALA A 114 -3.93 18.04 -4.12
C ALA A 114 -2.51 17.87 -3.53
N TYR A 115 -1.99 16.64 -3.44
CA TYR A 115 -0.67 16.32 -2.92
C TYR A 115 0.36 16.27 -4.04
N LYS A 116 1.30 17.22 -4.02
CA LYS A 116 2.36 17.34 -5.04
C LYS A 116 3.49 16.33 -4.87
N ASN A 117 3.57 15.70 -3.70
CA ASN A 117 4.64 14.80 -3.33
C ASN A 117 4.23 13.32 -3.43
N ILE A 118 3.06 13.03 -3.99
CA ILE A 118 2.62 11.68 -4.31
C ILE A 118 2.62 11.51 -5.83
N VAL A 119 3.29 10.47 -6.31
CA VAL A 119 3.40 10.08 -7.72
C VAL A 119 2.58 8.80 -7.92
N PRO A 120 1.39 8.88 -8.54
CA PRO A 120 0.62 7.69 -8.86
C PRO A 120 1.24 6.93 -10.04
N LEU A 121 1.36 5.61 -9.91
CA LEU A 121 1.82 4.72 -10.97
C LEU A 121 0.79 3.60 -11.20
N LYS A 122 0.17 3.58 -12.38
CA LYS A 122 -0.83 2.56 -12.71
C LYS A 122 -0.12 1.26 -13.07
N GLY A 123 -0.31 0.24 -12.23
CA GLY A 123 0.27 -1.09 -12.39
C GLY A 123 0.63 -1.75 -11.06
N GLY A 124 0.94 -3.04 -11.14
CA GLY A 124 1.33 -3.86 -9.99
C GLY A 124 2.83 -3.81 -9.70
N LEU A 125 3.23 -4.26 -8.51
CA LEU A 125 4.62 -4.54 -8.20
C LEU A 125 4.96 -5.99 -8.53
N TRP A 126 6.09 -6.22 -9.19
CA TRP A 126 6.55 -7.54 -9.62
C TRP A 126 8.07 -7.69 -9.54
N SER A 127 8.59 -8.89 -9.78
CA SER A 127 10.04 -9.15 -9.74
C SER A 127 10.84 -8.51 -10.88
N LYS A 128 10.16 -8.04 -11.93
CA LYS A 128 10.71 -7.35 -13.10
C LYS A 128 9.59 -6.60 -13.81
N ASP A 129 9.95 -5.72 -14.74
CA ASP A 129 8.96 -5.09 -15.62
C ASP A 129 8.31 -6.16 -16.51
N ALA A 130 6.97 -6.19 -16.50
CA ALA A 130 6.19 -7.19 -17.20
C ALA A 130 4.78 -6.67 -17.52
N PHE A 131 4.06 -7.46 -18.30
CA PHE A 131 2.60 -7.35 -18.42
C PHE A 131 1.99 -8.60 -17.79
N LEU A 132 0.97 -8.42 -16.97
CA LEU A 132 0.30 -9.47 -16.23
C LEU A 132 -1.17 -9.57 -16.65
N GLU A 133 -1.73 -10.76 -16.56
CA GLU A 133 -3.17 -10.98 -16.65
C GLU A 133 -3.66 -11.68 -15.38
N ILE A 134 -4.85 -11.30 -14.92
CA ILE A 134 -5.57 -12.01 -13.85
C ILE A 134 -6.22 -13.26 -14.45
N VAL A 135 -5.79 -14.44 -13.99
CA VAL A 135 -6.18 -15.75 -14.54
C VAL A 135 -7.22 -16.46 -13.67
N ASP A 136 -7.23 -16.20 -12.36
CA ASP A 136 -8.27 -16.67 -11.45
C ASP A 136 -8.74 -15.49 -10.58
N GLU A 137 -9.98 -15.07 -10.77
CA GLU A 137 -10.62 -14.03 -9.95
C GLU A 137 -11.05 -14.56 -8.57
N GLY A 138 -11.05 -15.88 -8.34
CA GLY A 138 -11.35 -16.51 -7.06
C GLY A 138 -12.77 -16.25 -6.55
N VAL A 139 -13.49 -17.30 -6.13
CA VAL A 139 -14.78 -17.14 -5.43
C VAL A 139 -14.54 -16.47 -4.07
N GLY A 140 -14.57 -15.13 -4.05
CA GLY A 140 -14.42 -14.30 -2.85
C GLY A 140 -13.32 -13.24 -2.95
N ASN A 141 -13.54 -12.20 -3.75
CA ASN A 141 -13.04 -10.81 -3.71
C ASN A 141 -11.60 -10.42 -3.31
N ASN A 142 -10.67 -11.32 -2.95
CA ASN A 142 -9.38 -10.88 -2.43
C ASN A 142 -8.16 -11.65 -2.96
N ALA A 143 -8.27 -12.63 -3.86
CA ALA A 143 -7.08 -13.34 -4.36
C ALA A 143 -7.07 -13.37 -5.89
N PHE A 144 -6.13 -12.64 -6.51
CA PHE A 144 -5.91 -12.71 -7.95
C PHE A 144 -4.67 -13.55 -8.24
N ARG A 145 -4.84 -14.69 -8.90
CA ARG A 145 -3.69 -15.36 -9.50
C ARG A 145 -3.34 -14.63 -10.80
N VAL A 146 -2.11 -14.13 -10.89
CA VAL A 146 -1.61 -13.44 -12.08
C VAL A 146 -0.59 -14.28 -12.85
N GLU A 147 -0.57 -14.13 -14.16
CA GLU A 147 0.42 -14.74 -15.05
C GLU A 147 1.01 -13.71 -16.00
N GLU A 148 2.29 -13.89 -16.37
CA GLU A 148 2.95 -13.02 -17.34
C GLU A 148 2.39 -13.25 -18.75
N VAL A 149 2.01 -12.16 -19.43
CA VAL A 149 1.44 -12.15 -20.78
C VAL A 149 2.18 -11.18 -21.68
N GLY A 150 1.89 -11.23 -22.99
CA GLY A 150 2.37 -10.25 -23.96
C GLY A 150 1.74 -8.87 -23.74
N ALA A 151 2.45 -7.81 -24.14
CA ALA A 151 1.96 -6.43 -24.06
C ALA A 151 0.70 -6.17 -24.91
N ASP A 152 0.52 -6.97 -25.96
CA ASP A 152 -0.63 -6.94 -26.88
C ASP A 152 -1.84 -7.71 -26.35
N HIS A 153 -1.74 -8.32 -25.16
CA HIS A 153 -2.86 -9.03 -24.56
C HIS A 153 -3.96 -8.08 -24.11
N HIS A 154 -5.21 -8.41 -24.45
CA HIS A 154 -6.37 -7.52 -24.22
C HIS A 154 -6.63 -7.15 -22.75
N ARG A 155 -6.16 -7.97 -21.80
CA ARG A 155 -6.24 -7.75 -20.35
C ARG A 155 -4.88 -7.51 -19.70
N ALA A 156 -3.89 -7.09 -20.48
CA ALA A 156 -2.55 -6.81 -19.98
C ALA A 156 -2.55 -5.64 -18.98
N ILE A 157 -2.12 -5.93 -17.75
CA ILE A 157 -1.88 -4.96 -16.68
C ILE A 157 -0.37 -4.75 -16.60
N SER A 158 0.09 -3.50 -16.60
CA SER A 158 1.52 -3.21 -16.41
C SER A 158 1.96 -3.60 -15.00
N ALA A 159 3.15 -4.18 -14.91
CA ALA A 159 3.81 -4.45 -13.64
C ALA A 159 5.25 -3.95 -13.68
N TYR A 160 5.74 -3.47 -12.54
CA TYR A 160 7.03 -2.80 -12.43
C TYR A 160 7.94 -3.53 -11.43
N GLY A 161 9.21 -3.65 -11.78
CA GLY A 161 10.25 -4.00 -10.83
C GLY A 161 10.66 -2.81 -9.98
N LEU A 162 11.02 -3.05 -8.71
CA LEU A 162 11.60 -2.01 -7.84
C LEU A 162 12.82 -1.30 -8.46
N PRO A 163 13.76 -1.98 -9.14
CA PRO A 163 14.87 -1.30 -9.83
C PRO A 163 14.41 -0.26 -10.87
N THR A 164 13.31 -0.51 -11.58
CA THR A 164 12.76 0.45 -12.55
C THR A 164 12.18 1.68 -11.85
N ILE A 165 11.43 1.48 -10.77
CA ILE A 165 10.85 2.59 -9.98
C ILE A 165 11.96 3.45 -9.38
N MET A 166 12.98 2.82 -8.77
CA MET A 166 14.15 3.53 -8.23
C MET A 166 14.86 4.33 -9.31
N LYS A 167 15.05 3.75 -10.52
CA LYS A 167 15.67 4.45 -11.65
C LYS A 167 14.85 5.65 -12.11
N LEU A 168 13.53 5.51 -12.23
CA LEU A 168 12.62 6.60 -12.64
C LEU A 168 12.67 7.78 -11.68
N GLN A 169 12.85 7.52 -10.38
CA GLN A 169 12.96 8.55 -9.35
C GLN A 169 14.40 9.01 -9.07
N ALA A 170 15.39 8.42 -9.75
CA ALA A 170 16.82 8.59 -9.46
C ALA A 170 17.18 8.33 -7.98
N TRP A 171 16.59 7.29 -7.39
CA TRP A 171 16.83 6.88 -6.01
C TRP A 171 17.91 5.80 -5.91
N GLU A 172 18.83 5.99 -4.96
CA GLU A 172 19.83 4.99 -4.60
C GLU A 172 19.30 3.99 -3.56
N HIS A 173 18.36 4.42 -2.72
CA HIS A 173 17.71 3.60 -1.68
C HIS A 173 16.24 4.00 -1.51
N ILE A 174 15.47 3.08 -0.92
CA ILE A 174 14.08 3.28 -0.51
C ILE A 174 14.07 3.36 1.02
N ASP A 175 13.59 4.48 1.55
CA ASP A 175 13.53 4.71 2.99
C ASP A 175 12.42 3.88 3.65
N LEU A 176 11.26 3.82 2.99
CA LEU A 176 10.11 3.07 3.45
C LEU A 176 9.40 2.41 2.25
N LEU A 177 9.32 1.09 2.27
CA LEU A 177 8.62 0.29 1.28
C LEU A 177 7.43 -0.41 1.95
N LYS A 178 6.21 -0.04 1.58
CA LYS A 178 4.99 -0.79 1.92
C LYS A 178 4.71 -1.78 0.80
N ILE A 179 4.50 -3.04 1.15
CA ILE A 179 4.06 -4.10 0.25
C ILE A 179 2.81 -4.75 0.83
N ASP A 180 1.68 -4.57 0.15
CA ASP A 180 0.54 -5.45 0.31
C ASP A 180 -0.07 -5.55 -1.07
N ILE A 181 0.19 -6.68 -1.74
CA ILE A 181 -0.02 -6.90 -3.17
C ILE A 181 -0.75 -8.22 -3.45
N GLU A 182 -1.55 -8.65 -2.46
CA GLU A 182 -2.59 -9.67 -2.57
C GLU A 182 -2.12 -10.99 -3.21
N GLY A 183 -0.93 -11.49 -2.80
CA GLY A 183 -0.39 -12.79 -3.22
C GLY A 183 0.81 -12.70 -4.17
N SER A 184 1.10 -11.53 -4.73
CA SER A 184 2.27 -11.33 -5.60
C SER A 184 3.60 -11.30 -4.83
N GLU A 185 3.58 -11.32 -3.49
CA GLU A 185 4.78 -11.28 -2.64
C GLU A 185 5.69 -12.46 -2.92
N LYS A 186 5.13 -13.66 -3.15
CA LYS A 186 5.93 -14.86 -3.42
C LYS A 186 6.82 -14.67 -4.64
N ASN A 187 6.26 -14.21 -5.77
CA ASN A 187 7.04 -13.99 -6.98
C ASN A 187 8.14 -12.95 -6.76
N LEU A 188 7.77 -11.84 -6.10
CA LEU A 188 8.67 -10.72 -5.83
C LEU A 188 9.87 -11.12 -4.96
N PHE A 189 9.68 -12.00 -3.98
CA PHE A 189 10.75 -12.42 -3.06
C PHE A 189 11.44 -13.73 -3.46
N GLU A 190 10.90 -14.51 -4.41
CA GLU A 190 11.62 -15.66 -5.00
C GLU A 190 12.59 -15.23 -6.13
N ASN A 191 12.40 -14.03 -6.70
CA ASN A 191 13.12 -13.60 -7.91
C ASN A 191 13.69 -12.19 -7.77
N ASN A 192 14.96 -12.00 -8.15
CA ASN A 192 15.64 -10.70 -8.25
C ASN A 192 15.63 -9.82 -6.97
N PHE A 193 15.30 -10.37 -5.80
CA PHE A 193 15.24 -9.59 -4.56
C PHE A 193 16.59 -8.97 -4.17
N ALA A 194 17.71 -9.59 -4.55
CA ALA A 194 19.05 -9.07 -4.27
C ALA A 194 19.35 -7.71 -4.94
N ASP A 195 18.63 -7.35 -6.00
CA ASP A 195 18.86 -6.10 -6.72
C ASP A 195 18.32 -4.87 -5.98
N TRP A 196 17.38 -5.07 -5.05
CA TRP A 196 16.65 -3.98 -4.38
C TRP A 196 16.54 -4.15 -2.86
N LEU A 197 16.41 -5.38 -2.33
CA LEU A 197 16.17 -5.60 -0.90
C LEU A 197 17.26 -5.00 0.01
N PRO A 198 18.57 -5.09 -0.30
CA PRO A 198 19.61 -4.44 0.49
C PRO A 198 19.52 -2.91 0.49
N LYS A 199 18.79 -2.33 -0.47
CA LYS A 199 18.62 -0.88 -0.63
C LYS A 199 17.33 -0.38 0.01
N VAL A 200 16.59 -1.23 0.72
CA VAL A 200 15.41 -0.87 1.48
C VAL A 200 15.79 -0.73 2.94
N ARG A 201 15.54 0.46 3.52
CA ARG A 201 15.84 0.73 4.93
C ARG A 201 14.76 0.17 5.85
N VAL A 202 13.49 0.39 5.51
CA VAL A 202 12.34 -0.17 6.22
C VAL A 202 11.35 -0.78 5.24
N LEU A 203 10.96 -2.02 5.48
CA LEU A 203 9.93 -2.75 4.74
C LEU A 203 8.75 -3.02 5.68
N ILE A 204 7.57 -2.53 5.33
CA ILE A 204 6.30 -2.92 5.93
C ILE A 204 5.60 -3.86 4.94
N ILE A 205 5.26 -5.07 5.36
CA ILE A 205 4.67 -6.06 4.46
C ILE A 205 3.56 -6.88 5.11
N GLU A 206 2.44 -7.03 4.40
CA GLU A 206 1.40 -8.01 4.71
C GLU A 206 1.62 -9.30 3.90
N LEU A 207 1.32 -10.46 4.50
CA LEU A 207 1.60 -11.77 3.90
C LEU A 207 0.33 -12.55 3.61
N HIS A 208 0.16 -12.95 2.35
CA HIS A 208 -1.07 -13.54 1.84
C HIS A 208 -0.98 -15.05 1.56
N ASP A 209 -0.46 -15.86 2.50
CA ASP A 209 -0.30 -17.32 2.32
C ASP A 209 -1.61 -18.07 2.02
N ARG A 210 -2.75 -17.53 2.47
CA ARG A 210 -4.08 -18.10 2.17
C ARG A 210 -4.43 -17.99 0.68
N MET A 211 -3.84 -17.03 -0.02
CA MET A 211 -4.04 -16.79 -1.45
C MET A 211 -2.99 -17.54 -2.26
N VAL A 212 -1.72 -17.36 -1.88
CA VAL A 212 -0.58 -18.00 -2.55
C VAL A 212 0.27 -18.73 -1.50
N PRO A 213 0.13 -20.06 -1.37
CA PRO A 213 0.89 -20.82 -0.39
C PRO A 213 2.40 -20.67 -0.55
N GLY A 214 3.08 -20.32 0.54
CA GLY A 214 4.53 -20.14 0.59
C GLY A 214 4.99 -18.70 0.40
N SER A 215 4.10 -17.71 0.34
CA SER A 215 4.46 -16.28 0.35
C SER A 215 5.33 -15.94 1.57
N SER A 216 4.92 -16.31 2.78
CA SER A 216 5.74 -16.11 3.98
C SER A 216 7.09 -16.80 3.85
N LYS A 217 7.12 -18.05 3.36
CA LYS A 217 8.37 -18.79 3.20
C LYS A 217 9.33 -18.06 2.26
N ALA A 218 8.85 -17.54 1.13
CA ALA A 218 9.67 -16.77 0.19
C ALA A 218 10.24 -15.50 0.83
N VAL A 219 9.39 -14.71 1.49
CA VAL A 219 9.79 -13.46 2.16
C VAL A 219 10.84 -13.73 3.23
N PHE A 220 10.58 -14.63 4.18
CA PHE A 220 11.54 -14.95 5.24
C PHE A 220 12.83 -15.57 4.70
N SER A 221 12.77 -16.38 3.64
CA SER A 221 13.98 -16.93 3.01
C SER A 221 14.86 -15.82 2.41
N ALA A 222 14.26 -14.83 1.76
CA ALA A 222 14.97 -13.69 1.18
C ALA A 222 15.54 -12.77 2.28
N ILE A 223 14.73 -12.39 3.27
CA ILE A 223 15.12 -11.54 4.40
C ILE A 223 16.30 -12.15 5.17
N ASN A 224 16.33 -13.47 5.37
CA ASN A 224 17.40 -14.16 6.09
C ASN A 224 18.78 -14.08 5.43
N ASN A 225 18.90 -13.52 4.21
CA ASN A 225 20.20 -13.26 3.57
C ASN A 225 20.83 -11.92 4.02
N TYR A 226 20.13 -11.11 4.81
CA TYR A 226 20.53 -9.74 5.17
C TYR A 226 20.26 -9.46 6.66
N ASP A 227 20.87 -8.41 7.20
CA ASP A 227 20.72 -8.03 8.61
C ASP A 227 19.47 -7.17 8.84
N PHE A 228 18.29 -7.81 8.80
CA PHE A 228 17.04 -7.16 9.19
C PHE A 228 16.60 -7.57 10.60
N SER A 229 16.21 -6.58 11.41
CA SER A 229 15.35 -6.82 12.57
C SER A 229 13.87 -6.88 12.15
N VAL A 230 13.02 -7.50 12.97
CA VAL A 230 11.59 -7.65 12.67
C VAL A 230 10.73 -7.28 13.89
N ASP A 231 9.66 -6.51 13.65
CA ASP A 231 8.54 -6.27 14.57
C ASP A 231 7.22 -6.65 13.87
N ILE A 232 6.13 -6.78 14.63
CA ILE A 232 4.79 -7.08 14.11
C ILE A 232 3.82 -5.99 14.54
N ARG A 233 3.09 -5.43 13.58
CA ARG A 233 2.10 -4.36 13.80
C ARG A 233 0.80 -4.67 13.08
N GLY A 234 -0.24 -5.04 13.84
CA GLY A 234 -1.49 -5.50 13.26
C GLY A 234 -1.26 -6.77 12.44
N GLU A 235 -1.60 -6.71 11.16
CA GLU A 235 -1.39 -7.80 10.19
C GLU A 235 -0.04 -7.70 9.45
N ASN A 236 0.73 -6.63 9.71
CA ASN A 236 1.97 -6.33 9.02
C ASN A 236 3.22 -6.82 9.77
N PHE A 237 4.20 -7.30 9.02
CA PHE A 237 5.59 -7.41 9.46
C PHE A 237 6.35 -6.13 9.13
N VAL A 238 7.16 -5.65 10.07
CA VAL A 238 8.00 -4.47 9.90
C VAL A 238 9.45 -4.91 9.99
N PHE A 239 10.14 -4.92 8.86
CA PHE A 239 11.56 -5.25 8.79
C PHE A 239 12.39 -3.96 8.72
N VAL A 240 13.40 -3.84 9.58
CA VAL A 240 14.35 -2.71 9.58
C VAL A 240 15.74 -3.22 9.27
N ASN A 241 16.33 -2.68 8.20
CA ASN A 241 17.68 -3.03 7.77
C ASN A 241 18.71 -2.36 8.70
N ASN A 242 19.52 -3.17 9.38
CA ASN A 242 20.51 -2.70 10.35
C ASN A 242 21.81 -2.20 9.69
N ASP A 243 21.96 -2.38 8.37
CA ASP A 243 23.13 -1.89 7.61
C ASP A 243 23.02 -0.40 7.22
N PHE A 244 21.92 0.29 7.56
CA PHE A 244 21.62 1.70 7.22
C PHE A 244 21.96 2.73 8.31
#